data_AF-A0A3A8IEL3-F1
#
_entry.id   AF-A0A3A8IEL3-F1
#
_cell.length_a   1.000
_cell.length_b   1.000
_cell.length_c   1.000
_cell.angle_alpha   90.00
_cell.angle_beta   90.00
_cell.angle_gamma   90.00
#
_symmetry.space_group_name_H-M   'P 1'
#
loop_
_entity.id
_entity.type
_entity.pdbx_description
1 polymer ?
#
loop_
_entity_poly.entity_id
_entity_poly.type
_entity_poly.pdbx_seq_one_letter_code
_entity_poly.pdbx_strand_id
1 'polypeptide(L)'
;MTSPFSRPLATLAALSLFPLAAQAEPLQEWRCSTDSLTPAQANIRIERARKCGLLRNVLNPDAWFLSSRAFDASFQFAKDYKEVNTAVNPLGDKSFSGSSFQWNVNFYHAWGTFDATPLYTVAQETTGATANYFKWSHTATRPRPLYPTFENTAAVGTGTQLFPHPTNPDDCRLYTNPTGTGAPVANSSSFFVVAYCESSCFTPDQSVLFSGGEKNILDAMKQGREDIITLGPDSTLDGLQLQQGKVYSYTSETRDSEHVIFHVRTASGGELKVTNEHPVVTREGRMVQAQTLKVGDELLRQDGTPDAIVSVERGTHAGKVYNLKPEARDQVSNILVAQGFLVGSARFQNDDVEYMNRIILFHAIPAEALPD
;
A
#
# COMPACT_ATOMS: atom_id res chain seq x y z
N MET A 1 67.27 34.96 -0.53
CA MET A 1 66.07 35.32 0.26
C MET A 1 64.85 34.85 -0.51
N THR A 2 64.44 33.60 -0.29
CA THR A 2 63.31 32.95 -0.96
C THR A 2 62.13 32.93 0.01
N SER A 3 61.02 33.56 -0.39
CA SER A 3 59.78 33.69 0.37
C SER A 3 58.87 32.47 0.13
N PRO A 4 58.22 31.87 1.15
CA PRO A 4 57.22 30.85 0.94
C PRO A 4 55.82 31.47 0.91
N PHE A 5 55.12 31.31 -0.21
CA PHE A 5 53.68 31.63 -0.31
C PHE A 5 52.85 30.52 0.34
N SER A 6 52.20 30.89 1.44
CA SER A 6 51.13 30.15 2.11
C SER A 6 49.92 29.99 1.18
N ARG A 7 49.42 28.75 1.02
CA ARG A 7 48.14 28.45 0.37
C ARG A 7 47.04 28.37 1.44
N PRO A 8 45.88 29.01 1.24
CA PRO A 8 44.76 28.86 2.17
C PRO A 8 44.10 27.49 2.01
N LEU A 9 43.86 26.80 3.13
CA LEU A 9 42.97 25.65 3.18
C LEU A 9 41.53 26.13 2.93
N ALA A 10 40.95 25.69 1.82
CA ALA A 10 39.52 25.81 1.57
C ALA A 10 38.79 24.73 2.39
N THR A 11 38.07 25.13 3.43
CA THR A 11 37.18 24.27 4.21
C THR A 11 35.93 23.99 3.36
N LEU A 12 35.90 22.82 2.71
CA LEU A 12 34.69 22.30 2.06
C LEU A 12 33.69 21.89 3.14
N ALA A 13 32.66 22.72 3.35
CA ALA A 13 31.49 22.33 4.12
C ALA A 13 30.74 21.25 3.33
N ALA A 14 30.90 20.00 3.74
CA ALA A 14 30.08 18.90 3.27
C ALA A 14 28.66 19.09 3.81
N LEU A 15 27.81 19.77 3.04
CA LEU A 15 26.36 19.70 3.21
C LEU A 15 25.96 18.25 2.95
N SER A 16 25.70 17.52 4.03
CA SER A 16 25.09 16.19 4.00
C SER A 16 23.73 16.29 3.34
N LEU A 17 23.69 15.99 2.03
CA LEU A 17 22.47 15.73 1.29
C LEU A 17 21.86 14.44 1.83
N PHE A 18 21.10 14.54 2.91
CA PHE A 18 20.22 13.45 3.30
C PHE A 18 19.20 13.22 2.18
N PRO A 19 18.93 11.97 1.79
CA PRO A 19 18.01 11.66 0.70
C PRO A 19 16.59 12.13 1.08
N LEU A 20 16.07 13.13 0.36
CA LEU A 20 14.70 13.64 0.51
C LEU A 20 13.62 12.54 0.43
N ALA A 21 13.94 11.41 -0.21
CA ALA A 21 13.06 10.24 -0.29
C ALA A 21 12.72 9.64 1.08
N ALA A 22 13.58 9.79 2.11
CA ALA A 22 13.35 9.23 3.44
C ALA A 22 12.35 10.04 4.30
N GLN A 23 11.89 11.20 3.84
CA GLN A 23 10.90 12.05 4.54
C GLN A 23 9.53 12.07 3.85
N ALA A 24 9.42 11.58 2.61
CA ALA A 24 8.15 11.58 1.86
C ALA A 24 7.18 10.48 2.33
N GLU A 25 7.73 9.34 2.75
CA GLU A 25 7.00 8.13 3.11
C GLU A 25 6.24 8.23 4.46
N PRO A 26 6.73 8.89 5.54
CA PRO A 26 5.95 9.07 6.78
C PRO A 26 4.82 10.09 6.59
N LEU A 27 5.05 11.11 5.73
CA LEU A 27 4.05 12.11 5.39
C LEU A 27 2.93 11.48 4.57
N GLN A 28 3.25 10.65 3.58
CA GLN A 28 2.28 9.85 2.85
C GLN A 28 1.41 9.02 3.80
N GLU A 29 2.05 8.33 4.73
CA GLU A 29 1.37 7.48 5.69
C GLU A 29 0.41 8.26 6.59
N TRP A 30 0.83 9.44 7.05
CA TRP A 30 -0.02 10.35 7.79
C TRP A 30 -1.22 10.86 6.96
N ARG A 31 -1.04 11.11 5.66
CA ARG A 31 -2.15 11.48 4.74
C ARG A 31 -3.14 10.35 4.57
N CYS A 32 -2.65 9.13 4.37
CA CYS A 32 -3.47 7.95 4.27
C CYS A 32 -4.26 7.70 5.56
N SER A 33 -3.59 7.84 6.71
CA SER A 33 -4.23 7.78 8.02
C SER A 33 -5.30 8.85 8.16
N THR A 34 -5.04 10.10 7.77
CA THR A 34 -6.04 11.20 7.87
C THR A 34 -7.29 10.94 7.01
N ASP A 35 -7.11 10.31 5.85
CA ASP A 35 -8.22 10.01 4.92
C ASP A 35 -9.03 8.78 5.33
N SER A 36 -8.33 7.68 5.67
CA SER A 36 -8.87 6.44 6.27
C SER A 36 -10.23 6.01 5.74
N LEU A 37 -10.29 5.60 4.46
CA LEU A 37 -11.53 5.14 3.85
C LEU A 37 -11.78 3.65 4.10
N THR A 38 -13.04 3.30 4.34
CA THR A 38 -13.51 1.90 4.22
C THR A 38 -13.33 1.40 2.77
N PRO A 39 -13.25 0.09 2.53
CA PRO A 39 -13.19 -0.46 1.17
C PRO A 39 -14.29 0.04 0.23
N ALA A 40 -15.52 0.16 0.72
CA ALA A 40 -16.64 0.69 -0.07
C ALA A 40 -16.41 2.16 -0.47
N GLN A 41 -15.96 3.00 0.47
CA GLN A 41 -15.64 4.41 0.20
C GLN A 41 -14.42 4.55 -0.73
N ALA A 42 -13.41 3.69 -0.57
CA ALA A 42 -12.24 3.64 -1.44
C ALA A 42 -12.64 3.34 -2.89
N ASN A 43 -13.47 2.31 -3.10
CA ASN A 43 -14.02 1.98 -4.43
C ASN A 43 -14.82 3.15 -5.04
N ILE A 44 -15.66 3.82 -4.25
CA ILE A 44 -16.38 5.02 -4.69
C ILE A 44 -15.39 6.11 -5.12
N ARG A 45 -14.29 6.30 -4.38
CA ARG A 45 -13.28 7.30 -4.70
C ARG A 45 -12.50 6.97 -5.97
N ILE A 46 -12.11 5.71 -6.16
CA ILE A 46 -11.42 5.24 -7.37
C ILE A 46 -12.30 5.46 -8.60
N GLU A 47 -13.57 5.06 -8.51
CA GLU A 47 -14.55 5.26 -9.59
C GLU A 47 -14.80 6.74 -9.85
N ARG A 48 -14.90 7.58 -8.81
CA ARG A 48 -14.99 9.04 -8.96
C ARG A 48 -13.76 9.60 -9.67
N ALA A 49 -12.56 9.22 -9.25
CA ALA A 49 -11.32 9.69 -9.86
C ALA A 49 -11.27 9.33 -11.34
N ARG A 50 -11.67 8.09 -11.70
CA ARG A 50 -11.85 7.66 -13.09
C ARG A 50 -12.81 8.57 -13.85
N LYS A 51 -14.05 8.73 -13.35
CA LYS A 51 -15.07 9.58 -13.97
C LYS A 51 -14.58 11.01 -14.18
N CYS A 52 -13.96 11.60 -13.16
CA CYS A 52 -13.47 12.97 -13.23
C CYS A 52 -12.31 13.13 -14.23
N GLY A 53 -11.38 12.17 -14.29
CA GLY A 53 -10.34 12.14 -15.32
C GLY A 53 -10.93 12.11 -16.74
N LEU A 54 -11.92 11.25 -16.97
CA LEU A 54 -12.60 11.18 -18.28
C LEU A 54 -13.34 12.48 -18.63
N LEU A 55 -14.13 13.00 -17.69
CA LEU A 55 -15.05 14.12 -17.95
C LEU A 55 -14.38 15.49 -17.88
N ARG A 56 -13.21 15.62 -17.27
CA ARG A 56 -12.49 16.90 -17.16
C ARG A 56 -11.27 16.97 -18.05
N ASN A 57 -10.53 15.88 -18.19
CA ASN A 57 -9.20 15.90 -18.81
C ASN A 57 -9.18 15.22 -20.18
N VAL A 58 -9.97 14.16 -20.39
CA VAL A 58 -10.04 13.45 -21.68
C VAL A 58 -11.09 14.08 -22.62
N LEU A 59 -12.28 14.40 -22.10
CA LEU A 59 -13.42 15.07 -22.77
C LEU A 59 -14.06 14.36 -23.96
N ASN A 60 -13.33 13.49 -24.68
CA ASN A 60 -13.83 12.77 -25.85
C ASN A 60 -13.74 11.24 -25.64
N PRO A 61 -14.87 10.49 -25.70
CA PRO A 61 -14.87 9.03 -25.63
C PRO A 61 -14.01 8.33 -26.70
N ASP A 62 -13.77 8.98 -27.84
CA ASP A 62 -12.96 8.45 -28.94
C ASP A 62 -11.45 8.68 -28.76
N ALA A 63 -11.04 9.44 -27.74
CA ALA A 63 -9.62 9.71 -27.45
C ALA A 63 -8.92 8.55 -26.72
N TRP A 64 -9.37 7.31 -26.94
CA TRP A 64 -8.75 6.13 -26.36
C TRP A 64 -7.49 5.73 -27.13
N PHE A 65 -6.61 4.97 -26.48
CA PHE A 65 -5.45 4.33 -27.09
C PHE A 65 -5.35 2.86 -26.64
N LEU A 66 -4.54 2.07 -27.34
CA LEU A 66 -4.26 0.69 -26.96
C LEU A 66 -3.21 0.67 -25.84
N SER A 67 -3.61 0.23 -24.65
CA SER A 67 -2.74 0.17 -23.47
C SER A 67 -1.83 -1.03 -23.53
N SER A 68 -0.53 -0.82 -23.34
CA SER A 68 0.45 -1.90 -23.19
C SER A 68 0.43 -2.56 -21.81
N ARG A 69 -0.47 -2.14 -20.91
CA ARG A 69 -0.53 -2.62 -19.52
C ARG A 69 -1.40 -3.85 -19.33
N ALA A 70 -2.35 -4.09 -20.24
CA ALA A 70 -3.28 -5.20 -20.11
C ALA A 70 -3.92 -5.57 -21.45
N PHE A 71 -4.57 -6.73 -21.47
CA PHE A 71 -5.35 -7.25 -22.58
C PHE A 71 -6.84 -7.30 -22.23
N ASP A 72 -7.67 -7.27 -23.27
CA ASP A 72 -9.08 -7.62 -23.17
C ASP A 72 -9.31 -9.15 -23.21
N ALA A 73 -10.57 -9.57 -23.06
CA ALA A 73 -10.93 -10.99 -23.12
C ALA A 73 -10.67 -11.67 -24.48
N SER A 74 -10.40 -10.90 -25.54
CA SER A 74 -9.99 -11.39 -26.87
C SER A 74 -8.47 -11.33 -27.09
N PHE A 75 -7.70 -11.14 -26.01
CA PHE A 75 -6.24 -10.97 -26.02
C PHE A 75 -5.74 -9.83 -26.90
N GLN A 76 -6.57 -8.82 -27.16
CA GLN A 76 -6.15 -7.56 -27.77
C GLN A 76 -5.72 -6.59 -26.68
N PHE A 77 -4.82 -5.65 -26.98
CA PHE A 77 -4.47 -4.61 -26.01
C PHE A 77 -5.71 -3.82 -25.57
N ALA A 78 -5.87 -3.66 -24.26
CA ALA A 78 -7.06 -3.04 -23.69
C ALA A 78 -7.14 -1.54 -24.03
N LYS A 79 -8.34 -1.04 -24.31
CA LYS A 79 -8.56 0.39 -24.63
C LYS A 79 -8.55 1.25 -23.37
N ASP A 80 -7.69 2.26 -23.34
CA ASP A 80 -7.47 3.13 -22.18
C ASP A 80 -7.45 4.61 -22.59
N TYR A 81 -7.44 5.49 -21.59
CA TYR A 81 -7.43 6.93 -21.76
C TYR A 81 -6.30 7.55 -20.96
N LYS A 82 -5.75 8.67 -21.46
CA LYS A 82 -4.66 9.38 -20.81
C LYS A 82 -5.13 10.77 -20.41
N GLU A 83 -5.07 11.10 -19.12
CA GLU A 83 -5.53 12.42 -18.65
C GLU A 83 -4.58 13.55 -19.04
N VAL A 84 -3.30 13.22 -19.22
CA VAL A 84 -2.23 14.21 -19.27
C VAL A 84 -1.43 14.04 -20.53
N ASN A 85 -1.34 15.13 -21.31
CA ASN A 85 -0.27 15.28 -22.27
C ASN A 85 1.00 15.72 -21.53
N THR A 86 1.93 14.78 -21.36
CA THR A 86 3.18 14.99 -20.62
C THR A 86 4.08 16.05 -21.23
N ALA A 87 3.90 16.41 -22.50
CA ALA A 87 4.63 17.51 -23.14
C ALA A 87 4.18 18.89 -22.62
N VAL A 88 2.93 19.01 -22.17
CA VAL A 88 2.34 20.30 -21.75
C VAL A 88 2.11 20.35 -20.23
N ASN A 89 1.84 19.20 -19.61
CA ASN A 89 1.60 19.08 -18.18
C ASN A 89 2.44 17.95 -17.58
N PRO A 90 3.78 18.10 -17.53
CA PRO A 90 4.69 17.02 -17.14
C PRO A 90 4.54 16.54 -15.70
N LEU A 91 4.00 17.39 -14.82
CA LEU A 91 3.76 17.07 -13.41
C LEU A 91 2.36 16.50 -13.15
N GLY A 92 1.48 16.48 -14.15
CA GLY A 92 0.11 16.01 -14.00
C GLY A 92 -0.75 16.90 -13.09
N ASP A 93 -0.54 18.21 -13.14
CA ASP A 93 -1.43 19.16 -12.46
C ASP A 93 -2.88 18.92 -12.90
N LYS A 94 -3.78 18.85 -11.92
CA LYS A 94 -5.22 18.58 -12.08
C LYS A 94 -5.56 17.21 -12.67
N SER A 95 -4.68 16.23 -12.53
CA SER A 95 -4.96 14.83 -12.90
C SER A 95 -5.53 14.01 -11.74
N PHE A 96 -6.34 13.00 -12.05
CA PHE A 96 -6.99 12.13 -11.06
C PHE A 96 -6.39 10.71 -10.95
N SER A 97 -5.63 10.26 -11.96
CA SER A 97 -4.99 8.92 -12.05
C SER A 97 -3.49 8.88 -11.75
N GLY A 98 -2.88 10.04 -11.44
CA GLY A 98 -1.49 10.18 -10.98
C GLY A 98 -0.39 9.70 -11.93
N SER A 99 0.86 10.04 -11.60
CA SER A 99 2.03 9.82 -12.47
C SER A 99 2.55 8.38 -12.47
N SER A 100 2.41 7.64 -11.36
CA SER A 100 2.85 6.23 -11.23
C SER A 100 2.22 5.31 -12.28
N PHE A 101 1.05 5.69 -12.79
CA PHE A 101 0.32 4.95 -13.83
C PHE A 101 0.38 5.64 -15.19
N GLN A 102 1.33 6.57 -15.38
CA GLN A 102 1.44 7.39 -16.58
C GLN A 102 0.14 8.12 -16.91
N TRP A 103 -0.67 8.44 -15.90
CA TRP A 103 -1.99 9.07 -16.04
C TRP A 103 -2.99 8.26 -16.89
N ASN A 104 -2.83 6.93 -16.91
CA ASN A 104 -3.74 6.01 -17.57
C ASN A 104 -4.99 5.80 -16.70
N VAL A 105 -6.15 6.25 -17.18
CA VAL A 105 -7.39 6.34 -16.41
C VAL A 105 -7.95 4.97 -16.04
N ASN A 106 -8.10 4.08 -17.02
CA ASN A 106 -8.70 2.77 -16.79
C ASN A 106 -7.70 1.81 -16.12
N PHE A 107 -6.42 1.89 -16.48
CA PHE A 107 -5.40 1.11 -15.78
C PHE A 107 -5.33 1.47 -14.30
N TYR A 108 -5.31 2.77 -13.96
CA TYR A 108 -5.35 3.21 -12.57
C TYR A 108 -6.59 2.67 -11.83
N HIS A 109 -7.79 2.85 -12.42
CA HIS A 109 -9.03 2.34 -11.84
C HIS A 109 -8.97 0.83 -11.60
N ALA A 110 -8.50 0.08 -12.60
CA ALA A 110 -8.42 -1.38 -12.53
C ALA A 110 -7.41 -1.83 -11.47
N TRP A 111 -6.21 -1.24 -11.45
CA TRP A 111 -5.16 -1.52 -10.47
C TRP A 111 -5.62 -1.23 -9.04
N GLY A 112 -6.38 -0.15 -8.85
CA GLY A 112 -6.92 0.21 -7.55
C GLY A 112 -8.11 -0.63 -7.10
N THR A 113 -8.86 -1.26 -8.02
CA THR A 113 -10.14 -1.92 -7.71
C THR A 113 -10.06 -3.45 -7.75
N PHE A 114 -9.27 -4.03 -8.64
CA PHE A 114 -9.27 -5.47 -8.94
C PHE A 114 -7.94 -6.14 -8.59
N ASP A 115 -7.99 -7.45 -8.37
CA ASP A 115 -6.79 -8.25 -8.18
C ASP A 115 -5.87 -8.14 -9.40
N ALA A 116 -4.56 -8.26 -9.17
CA ALA A 116 -3.58 -8.14 -10.23
C ALA A 116 -3.81 -9.21 -11.32
N THR A 117 -4.20 -8.75 -12.50
CA THR A 117 -4.42 -9.59 -13.69
C THR A 117 -4.00 -8.85 -14.95
N PRO A 118 -3.46 -9.55 -15.96
CA PRO A 118 -3.22 -8.96 -17.27
C PRO A 118 -4.47 -8.96 -18.16
N LEU A 119 -5.59 -9.58 -17.75
CA LEU A 119 -6.80 -9.76 -18.56
C LEU A 119 -8.01 -9.09 -17.91
N TYR A 120 -8.68 -8.21 -18.66
CA TYR A 120 -9.90 -7.51 -18.22
C TYR A 120 -11.04 -7.66 -19.22
N THR A 121 -12.27 -7.52 -18.73
CA THR A 121 -13.42 -7.24 -19.60
C THR A 121 -13.41 -5.75 -19.92
N VAL A 122 -13.30 -5.41 -21.20
CA VAL A 122 -13.26 -4.03 -21.69
C VAL A 122 -14.54 -3.76 -22.51
N ALA A 123 -15.38 -2.86 -22.03
CA ALA A 123 -16.66 -2.53 -22.68
C ALA A 123 -16.96 -1.04 -22.60
N GLN A 124 -17.70 -0.50 -23.57
CA GLN A 124 -18.22 0.86 -23.48
C GLN A 124 -19.36 0.91 -22.46
N GLU A 125 -19.34 1.91 -21.61
CA GLU A 125 -20.45 2.19 -20.71
C GLU A 125 -21.65 2.69 -21.52
N THR A 126 -22.85 2.15 -21.28
CA THR A 126 -24.05 2.50 -22.04
C THR A 126 -24.91 3.56 -21.36
N THR A 127 -24.61 3.89 -20.10
CA THR A 127 -25.41 4.79 -19.26
C THR A 127 -24.52 5.65 -18.37
N GLY A 128 -25.09 6.75 -17.84
CA GLY A 128 -24.41 7.63 -16.89
C GLY A 128 -23.54 8.69 -17.56
N ALA A 129 -22.86 9.51 -16.74
CA ALA A 129 -22.06 10.64 -17.24
C ALA A 129 -20.90 10.20 -18.15
N THR A 130 -20.37 8.99 -17.94
CA THR A 130 -19.28 8.40 -18.72
C THR A 130 -19.78 7.46 -19.83
N ALA A 131 -21.03 7.60 -20.27
CA ALA A 131 -21.52 6.83 -21.42
C ALA A 131 -20.59 6.98 -22.64
N ASN A 132 -20.44 5.88 -23.39
CA ASN A 132 -19.54 5.69 -24.53
C ASN A 132 -18.04 5.58 -24.20
N TYR A 133 -17.61 5.87 -22.98
CA TYR A 133 -16.22 5.60 -22.57
C TYR A 133 -16.02 4.11 -22.32
N PHE A 134 -14.86 3.58 -22.72
CA PHE A 134 -14.45 2.23 -22.34
C PHE A 134 -14.15 2.15 -20.84
N LYS A 135 -14.60 1.08 -20.18
CA LYS A 135 -14.28 0.76 -18.79
C LYS A 135 -13.71 -0.66 -18.70
N TRP A 136 -12.72 -0.82 -17.83
CA TRP A 136 -12.14 -2.12 -17.50
C TRP A 136 -12.86 -2.68 -16.27
N SER A 137 -13.16 -3.98 -16.32
CA SER A 137 -13.81 -4.71 -15.23
C SER A 137 -13.23 -6.11 -15.08
N HIS A 138 -13.29 -6.62 -13.86
CA HIS A 138 -12.89 -7.98 -13.51
C HIS A 138 -13.78 -8.50 -12.38
N THR A 139 -13.94 -9.81 -12.24
CA THR A 139 -14.80 -10.42 -11.22
C THR A 139 -14.14 -10.48 -9.85
N ALA A 140 -12.83 -10.63 -9.80
CA ALA A 140 -12.05 -10.60 -8.56
C ALA A 140 -11.69 -9.15 -8.21
N THR A 141 -12.33 -8.62 -7.16
CA THR A 141 -12.08 -7.29 -6.60
C THR A 141 -11.10 -7.36 -5.45
N ARG A 142 -10.26 -6.32 -5.32
CA ARG A 142 -9.42 -6.15 -4.13
C ARG A 142 -10.31 -5.95 -2.90
N PRO A 143 -10.13 -6.74 -1.85
CA PRO A 143 -10.74 -6.45 -0.56
C PRO A 143 -10.29 -5.10 0.01
N ARG A 144 -9.07 -4.62 -0.31
CA ARG A 144 -8.55 -3.30 0.05
C ARG A 144 -8.17 -2.49 -1.21
N PRO A 145 -9.09 -1.65 -1.69
CA PRO A 145 -8.87 -0.85 -2.88
C PRO A 145 -7.83 0.25 -2.66
N LEU A 146 -7.05 0.56 -3.69
CA LEU A 146 -6.01 1.59 -3.69
C LEU A 146 -6.57 2.89 -4.22
N TYR A 147 -6.92 3.79 -3.30
CA TYR A 147 -7.54 5.06 -3.67
C TYR A 147 -6.51 6.20 -3.67
N PRO A 148 -6.71 7.23 -4.52
CA PRO A 148 -5.80 8.34 -4.63
C PRO A 148 -6.05 9.34 -3.49
N THR A 149 -4.97 9.97 -3.04
CA THR A 149 -5.03 11.15 -2.18
C THR A 149 -4.49 12.36 -2.91
N PHE A 150 -5.03 13.52 -2.57
CA PHE A 150 -4.78 14.74 -3.31
C PHE A 150 -4.13 15.80 -2.42
N GLU A 151 -3.20 16.56 -2.98
CA GLU A 151 -2.67 17.78 -2.36
C GLU A 151 -2.62 18.91 -3.38
N ASN A 152 -2.52 20.16 -2.92
CA ASN A 152 -2.34 21.34 -3.78
C ASN A 152 -0.88 21.55 -4.25
N THR A 153 0.02 20.63 -3.94
CA THR A 153 1.44 20.62 -4.37
C THR A 153 1.83 19.23 -4.85
N ALA A 154 2.78 19.13 -5.78
CA ALA A 154 3.21 17.85 -6.35
C ALA A 154 4.06 17.00 -5.39
N ALA A 155 4.79 17.63 -4.47
CA ALA A 155 5.58 16.93 -3.46
C ALA A 155 4.71 16.54 -2.27
N VAL A 156 4.66 15.23 -1.99
CA VAL A 156 3.90 14.64 -0.87
C VAL A 156 4.21 15.36 0.44
N GLY A 157 3.17 15.73 1.18
CA GLY A 157 3.29 16.29 2.52
C GLY A 157 3.72 17.75 2.56
N THR A 158 4.04 18.37 1.43
CA THR A 158 4.41 19.79 1.37
C THR A 158 3.19 20.70 1.19
N GLY A 159 2.04 20.15 0.84
CA GLY A 159 0.81 20.89 0.56
C GLY A 159 -0.28 20.75 1.62
N THR A 160 -1.44 21.31 1.30
CA THR A 160 -2.69 21.05 2.00
C THR A 160 -3.36 19.82 1.38
N GLN A 161 -3.67 18.80 2.18
CA GLN A 161 -4.45 17.66 1.72
C GLN A 161 -5.84 18.10 1.29
N LEU A 162 -6.24 17.58 0.15
CA LEU A 162 -7.51 17.86 -0.49
C LEU A 162 -8.34 16.58 -0.53
N PHE A 163 -9.64 16.73 -0.32
CA PHE A 163 -10.59 15.66 -0.20
C PHE A 163 -11.69 15.81 -1.26
N PRO A 164 -12.13 14.73 -1.91
CA PRO A 164 -13.35 14.76 -2.70
C PRO A 164 -14.59 14.89 -1.82
N HIS A 165 -15.73 15.24 -2.42
CA HIS A 165 -17.00 15.26 -1.69
C HIS A 165 -17.33 13.84 -1.18
N PRO A 166 -17.66 13.66 0.12
CA PRO A 166 -17.74 12.32 0.71
C PRO A 166 -18.94 11.49 0.23
N THR A 167 -20.00 12.14 -0.24
CA THR A 167 -21.27 11.49 -0.60
C THR A 167 -21.73 11.74 -2.03
N ASN A 168 -21.01 12.58 -2.80
CA ASN A 168 -21.39 12.92 -4.16
C ASN A 168 -20.31 12.43 -5.13
N PRO A 169 -20.46 11.23 -5.72
CA PRO A 169 -19.45 10.64 -6.59
C PRO A 169 -19.32 11.37 -7.93
N ASP A 170 -20.25 12.25 -8.29
CA ASP A 170 -20.20 13.00 -9.55
C ASP A 170 -19.63 14.42 -9.36
N ASP A 171 -19.37 14.85 -8.12
CA ASP A 171 -18.70 16.13 -7.85
C ASP A 171 -17.19 16.01 -7.97
N CYS A 172 -16.64 16.49 -9.10
CA CYS A 172 -15.19 16.49 -9.36
C CYS A 172 -14.38 17.57 -8.64
N ARG A 173 -14.99 18.41 -7.80
CA ARG A 173 -14.26 19.41 -7.02
C ARG A 173 -13.60 18.80 -5.80
N LEU A 174 -12.54 19.45 -5.31
CA LEU A 174 -11.82 19.05 -4.11
C LEU A 174 -12.00 20.09 -2.99
N TYR A 175 -11.86 19.66 -1.75
CA TYR A 175 -12.15 20.43 -0.55
C TYR A 175 -10.98 20.31 0.43
N THR A 176 -10.75 21.31 1.28
CA THR A 176 -9.70 21.24 2.32
C THR A 176 -10.15 20.50 3.58
N ASN A 177 -11.39 20.00 3.61
CA ASN A 177 -11.99 19.27 4.73
C ASN A 177 -12.61 17.96 4.24
N PRO A 178 -12.35 16.82 4.90
CA PRO A 178 -12.87 15.50 4.51
C PRO A 178 -14.40 15.36 4.54
N THR A 179 -15.10 16.25 5.24
CA THR A 179 -16.58 16.27 5.25
C THR A 179 -17.17 16.93 4.00
N GLY A 180 -16.35 17.51 3.13
CA GLY A 180 -16.82 18.27 1.97
C GLY A 180 -17.59 19.55 2.33
N THR A 181 -17.60 19.95 3.62
CA THR A 181 -18.21 21.20 4.04
C THR A 181 -17.27 22.38 3.79
N GLY A 182 -17.77 23.43 3.16
CA GLY A 182 -17.01 24.65 2.86
C GLY A 182 -16.94 24.94 1.36
N ALA A 183 -16.23 26.01 1.01
CA ALA A 183 -15.98 26.31 -0.39
C ALA A 183 -15.01 25.26 -0.98
N PRO A 184 -15.31 24.69 -2.16
CA PRO A 184 -14.34 23.87 -2.86
C PRO A 184 -13.09 24.71 -3.17
N VAL A 185 -11.95 24.04 -3.24
CA VAL A 185 -10.74 24.64 -3.81
C VAL A 185 -11.07 25.16 -5.20
N ALA A 186 -10.68 26.39 -5.49
CA ALA A 186 -11.03 27.05 -6.75
C ALA A 186 -10.55 26.21 -7.94
N ASN A 187 -11.36 26.12 -9.00
CA ASN A 187 -11.01 25.34 -10.21
C ASN A 187 -9.68 25.80 -10.86
N SER A 188 -9.24 27.02 -10.59
CA SER A 188 -7.95 27.55 -11.03
C SER A 188 -6.76 27.00 -10.24
N SER A 189 -6.95 26.60 -8.99
CA SER A 189 -5.88 26.07 -8.13
C SER A 189 -5.38 24.71 -8.61
N SER A 190 -4.07 24.51 -8.48
CA SER A 190 -3.42 23.24 -8.80
C SER A 190 -3.75 22.16 -7.78
N PHE A 191 -3.79 20.92 -8.23
CA PHE A 191 -3.82 19.74 -7.37
C PHE A 191 -3.14 18.56 -8.03
N PHE A 192 -2.67 17.62 -7.21
CA PHE A 192 -1.91 16.47 -7.66
C PHE A 192 -2.37 15.22 -6.90
N VAL A 193 -2.39 14.08 -7.57
CA VAL A 193 -2.37 12.79 -6.88
C VAL A 193 -0.97 12.61 -6.31
N VAL A 194 -0.87 12.62 -4.98
CA VAL A 194 0.43 12.54 -4.30
C VAL A 194 0.74 11.15 -3.79
N ALA A 195 -0.29 10.37 -3.47
CA ALA A 195 -0.13 9.02 -2.93
C ALA A 195 -1.37 8.16 -3.19
N TYR A 196 -1.17 6.85 -3.09
CA TYR A 196 -2.24 5.86 -3.03
C TYR A 196 -2.28 5.24 -1.65
N CYS A 197 -3.48 5.06 -1.12
CA CYS A 197 -3.69 4.59 0.24
C CYS A 197 -4.46 3.27 0.26
N GLU A 198 -4.06 2.43 1.20
CA GLU A 198 -4.76 1.22 1.63
C GLU A 198 -5.47 1.46 2.98
N SER A 199 -6.38 0.57 3.37
CA SER A 199 -6.90 0.54 4.75
C SER A 199 -5.77 0.13 5.75
N SER A 200 -6.01 -0.09 7.06
CA SER A 200 -5.03 -0.69 8.01
C SER A 200 -5.46 -2.12 8.49
N CYS A 201 -4.67 -2.87 9.31
CA CYS A 201 -4.84 -4.35 9.41
C CYS A 201 -4.76 -5.07 10.78
N PHE A 202 -4.15 -4.52 11.82
CA PHE A 202 -4.09 -5.17 13.13
C PHE A 202 -5.18 -4.61 14.04
N THR A 203 -5.93 -5.47 14.71
CA THR A 203 -6.82 -5.01 15.78
C THR A 203 -6.01 -4.35 16.89
N PRO A 204 -6.63 -3.47 17.70
CA PRO A 204 -5.93 -2.77 18.75
C PRO A 204 -5.26 -3.72 19.73
N ASP A 205 -5.85 -4.90 19.99
CA ASP A 205 -5.37 -5.92 20.94
C ASP A 205 -4.19 -6.76 20.43
N GLN A 206 -3.84 -6.67 19.14
CA GLN A 206 -2.81 -7.51 18.54
C GLN A 206 -1.42 -7.28 19.17
N SER A 207 -0.77 -8.38 19.57
CA SER A 207 0.61 -8.36 20.07
C SER A 207 1.62 -8.58 18.94
N VAL A 208 2.63 -7.72 18.89
CA VAL A 208 3.78 -7.79 17.99
C VAL A 208 5.05 -7.88 18.85
N LEU A 209 6.09 -8.57 18.36
CA LEU A 209 7.34 -8.74 19.09
C LEU A 209 8.25 -7.51 18.94
N PHE A 210 8.57 -6.91 20.08
CA PHE A 210 9.55 -5.83 20.20
C PHE A 210 10.79 -6.32 20.95
N SER A 211 11.86 -5.52 21.03
CA SER A 211 13.10 -5.94 21.72
C SER A 211 12.90 -6.26 23.20
N GLY A 212 11.93 -5.60 23.84
CA GLY A 212 11.50 -5.85 25.21
C GLY A 212 10.45 -6.95 25.38
N GLY A 213 10.18 -7.75 24.34
CA GLY A 213 9.13 -8.77 24.31
C GLY A 213 7.87 -8.34 23.58
N GLU A 214 6.83 -9.17 23.64
CA GLU A 214 5.57 -8.89 22.98
C GLU A 214 4.87 -7.68 23.59
N LYS A 215 4.39 -6.79 22.72
CA LYS A 215 3.61 -5.63 23.11
C LYS A 215 2.42 -5.49 22.18
N ASN A 216 1.32 -5.07 22.76
CA ASN A 216 0.15 -4.60 22.06
C ASN A 216 0.50 -3.46 21.07
N ILE A 217 0.04 -3.53 19.82
CA ILE A 217 0.43 -2.56 18.79
C ILE A 217 -0.07 -1.14 19.07
N LEU A 218 -1.29 -0.99 19.62
CA LEU A 218 -1.82 0.31 19.99
C LEU A 218 -1.00 0.94 21.14
N ASP A 219 -0.61 0.14 22.12
CA ASP A 219 0.24 0.62 23.22
C ASP A 219 1.64 0.98 22.74
N ALA A 220 2.24 0.19 21.86
CA ALA A 220 3.55 0.46 21.27
C ALA A 220 3.55 1.78 20.49
N MET A 221 2.51 2.00 19.66
CA MET A 221 2.29 3.25 18.94
C MET A 221 2.14 4.44 19.90
N LYS A 222 1.29 4.34 20.92
CA LYS A 222 1.08 5.40 21.92
C LYS A 222 2.36 5.74 22.70
N GLN A 223 3.21 4.75 22.93
CA GLN A 223 4.49 4.92 23.60
C GLN A 223 5.60 5.43 22.67
N GLY A 224 5.33 5.54 21.36
CA GLY A 224 6.35 5.91 20.37
C GLY A 224 7.52 4.92 20.33
N ARG A 225 7.24 3.62 20.47
CA ARG A 225 8.29 2.59 20.42
C ARG A 225 8.96 2.58 19.05
N GLU A 226 10.27 2.77 19.03
CA GLU A 226 11.06 2.86 17.80
C GLU A 226 11.77 1.54 17.45
N ASP A 227 11.83 0.57 18.36
CA ASP A 227 12.40 -0.76 18.11
C ASP A 227 11.34 -1.72 17.54
N ILE A 228 11.76 -2.78 16.86
CA ILE A 228 10.89 -3.90 16.43
C ILE A 228 11.74 -5.14 16.19
N ILE A 229 11.19 -6.35 16.40
CA ILE A 229 11.85 -7.58 15.96
C ILE A 229 11.31 -8.00 14.60
N THR A 230 12.22 -8.23 13.65
CA THR A 230 11.93 -8.71 12.31
C THR A 230 12.80 -9.93 11.99
N LEU A 231 12.58 -10.58 10.85
CA LEU A 231 13.62 -11.44 10.29
C LEU A 231 14.84 -10.62 9.85
N GLY A 232 16.01 -11.25 9.86
CA GLY A 232 17.24 -10.76 9.26
C GLY A 232 17.24 -10.99 7.75
N PRO A 233 17.94 -10.15 6.97
CA PRO A 233 17.90 -10.19 5.50
C PRO A 233 18.33 -11.54 4.91
N ASP A 234 19.20 -12.27 5.59
CA ASP A 234 19.73 -13.57 5.17
C ASP A 234 18.92 -14.76 5.73
N SER A 235 17.75 -14.52 6.31
CA SER A 235 16.93 -15.60 6.88
C SER A 235 16.42 -16.53 5.78
N THR A 236 16.52 -17.83 6.05
CA THR A 236 16.01 -18.91 5.19
C THR A 236 15.09 -19.81 5.99
N LEU A 237 14.37 -20.73 5.33
CA LEU A 237 13.54 -21.71 6.04
C LEU A 237 14.35 -22.60 6.99
N ASP A 238 15.61 -22.88 6.66
CA ASP A 238 16.49 -23.74 7.46
C ASP A 238 17.25 -22.96 8.55
N GLY A 239 17.22 -21.64 8.49
CA GLY A 239 17.97 -20.75 9.35
C GLY A 239 17.29 -19.39 9.48
N LEU A 240 16.19 -19.35 10.22
CA LEU A 240 15.57 -18.08 10.59
C LEU A 240 16.47 -17.32 11.56
N GLN A 241 16.70 -16.05 11.25
CA GLN A 241 17.46 -15.16 12.11
C GLN A 241 16.55 -14.01 12.49
N LEU A 242 16.27 -13.83 13.78
CA LEU A 242 15.59 -12.63 14.23
C LEU A 242 16.62 -11.52 14.42
N GLN A 243 16.25 -10.31 14.01
CA GLN A 243 17.06 -9.11 14.25
C GLN A 243 16.20 -8.02 14.89
N GLN A 244 16.86 -7.17 15.66
CA GLN A 244 16.26 -5.94 16.11
C GLN A 244 16.40 -4.87 15.01
N GLY A 245 15.28 -4.45 14.46
CA GLY A 245 15.18 -3.32 13.55
C GLY A 245 14.64 -2.07 14.24
N LYS A 246 14.36 -1.06 13.41
CA LYS A 246 13.63 0.14 13.82
C LYS A 246 12.27 0.21 13.15
N VAL A 247 11.29 0.71 13.89
CA VAL A 247 10.02 1.15 13.33
C VAL A 247 10.26 2.47 12.63
N TYR A 248 9.93 2.51 11.35
CA TYR A 248 9.89 3.72 10.56
C TYR A 248 8.63 4.53 10.87
N SER A 249 7.48 3.85 10.92
CA SER A 249 6.18 4.47 11.10
C SER A 249 5.13 3.48 11.60
N TYR A 250 4.09 4.03 12.24
CA TYR A 250 2.86 3.32 12.58
C TYR A 250 1.72 3.89 11.73
N THR A 251 0.94 3.00 11.12
CA THR A 251 -0.36 3.38 10.53
C THR A 251 -1.45 3.14 11.55
N SER A 252 -2.48 3.99 11.51
CA SER A 252 -3.76 3.71 12.13
C SER A 252 -4.88 4.30 11.30
N GLU A 253 -6.06 3.72 11.43
CA GLU A 253 -7.26 4.35 10.93
C GLU A 253 -7.62 5.58 11.77
N THR A 254 -7.93 6.69 11.12
CA THR A 254 -8.35 7.90 11.84
C THR A 254 -9.76 7.78 12.39
N ARG A 255 -10.61 6.93 11.79
CA ARG A 255 -12.01 6.71 12.19
C ARG A 255 -12.25 5.25 12.50
N ASP A 256 -13.22 4.99 13.36
CA ASP A 256 -13.68 3.63 13.61
C ASP A 256 -14.41 3.13 12.36
N SER A 257 -14.10 1.91 11.94
CA SER A 257 -14.82 1.22 10.87
C SER A 257 -14.98 -0.26 11.17
N GLU A 258 -15.79 -0.96 10.37
CA GLU A 258 -15.99 -2.39 10.54
C GLU A 258 -14.98 -3.16 9.69
N HIS A 259 -14.22 -4.04 10.33
CA HIS A 259 -13.19 -4.87 9.72
C HIS A 259 -13.55 -6.34 9.82
N VAL A 260 -13.27 -7.10 8.76
CA VAL A 260 -13.33 -8.57 8.80
C VAL A 260 -12.04 -9.08 9.43
N ILE A 261 -12.16 -9.80 10.54
CA ILE A 261 -11.04 -10.39 11.26
C ILE A 261 -11.08 -11.91 11.13
N PHE A 262 -9.92 -12.50 10.87
CA PHE A 262 -9.70 -13.93 10.91
C PHE A 262 -8.98 -14.26 12.21
N HIS A 263 -9.64 -15.08 13.04
CA HIS A 263 -9.07 -15.65 14.24
C HIS A 263 -8.62 -17.07 13.93
N VAL A 264 -7.31 -17.22 13.78
CA VAL A 264 -6.66 -18.51 13.51
C VAL A 264 -6.21 -19.10 14.83
N ARG A 265 -6.51 -20.38 15.06
CA ARG A 265 -5.95 -21.18 16.16
C ARG A 265 -5.14 -22.34 15.61
N THR A 266 -3.99 -22.61 16.22
CA THR A 266 -3.08 -23.68 15.80
C THR A 266 -3.02 -24.83 16.80
N ALA A 267 -2.43 -25.95 16.38
CA ALA A 267 -2.37 -27.19 17.15
C ALA A 267 -1.57 -27.03 18.46
N SER A 268 -0.57 -26.14 18.48
CA SER A 268 0.16 -25.81 19.71
C SER A 268 -0.61 -24.96 20.71
N GLY A 269 -1.82 -24.51 20.36
CA GLY A 269 -2.61 -23.54 21.13
C GLY A 269 -2.26 -22.08 20.82
N GLY A 270 -1.45 -21.82 19.79
CA GLY A 270 -1.18 -20.47 19.30
C GLY A 270 -2.43 -19.84 18.69
N GLU A 271 -2.54 -18.52 18.79
CA GLU A 271 -3.62 -17.75 18.19
C GLU A 271 -3.06 -16.58 17.37
N LEU A 272 -3.66 -16.30 16.22
CA LEU A 272 -3.36 -15.15 15.38
C LEU A 272 -4.67 -14.44 15.00
N LYS A 273 -4.78 -13.14 15.30
CA LYS A 273 -5.92 -12.31 14.92
C LYS A 273 -5.52 -11.21 13.97
N VAL A 274 -5.95 -11.32 12.73
CA VAL A 274 -5.56 -10.39 11.68
C VAL A 274 -6.72 -10.11 10.74
N THR A 275 -6.67 -8.99 10.01
CA THR A 275 -7.63 -8.75 8.94
C THR A 275 -7.49 -9.78 7.82
N ASN A 276 -8.54 -9.89 7.00
CA ASN A 276 -8.65 -10.85 5.91
C ASN A 276 -7.47 -10.83 4.91
N GLU A 277 -6.83 -9.69 4.66
CA GLU A 277 -5.72 -9.61 3.70
C GLU A 277 -4.34 -9.58 4.35
N HIS A 278 -4.26 -9.68 5.68
CA HIS A 278 -2.97 -9.58 6.35
C HIS A 278 -2.02 -10.68 5.84
N PRO A 279 -0.79 -10.35 5.44
CA PRO A 279 0.15 -11.33 4.96
C PRO A 279 0.64 -12.20 6.10
N VAL A 280 0.50 -13.51 5.94
CA VAL A 280 0.98 -14.52 6.88
C VAL A 280 1.93 -15.46 6.15
N VAL A 281 3.01 -15.87 6.82
CA VAL A 281 3.99 -16.80 6.25
C VAL A 281 3.59 -18.23 6.60
N THR A 282 3.44 -19.05 5.55
CA THR A 282 3.19 -20.48 5.65
C THR A 282 4.49 -21.27 5.86
N ARG A 283 4.37 -22.53 6.26
CA ARG A 283 5.46 -23.52 6.34
C ARG A 283 6.42 -23.48 5.15
N GLU A 284 5.91 -23.31 3.93
CA GLU A 284 6.70 -23.31 2.69
C GLU A 284 7.47 -22.00 2.47
N GLY A 285 7.48 -21.08 3.44
CA GLY A 285 8.09 -19.76 3.29
C GLY A 285 7.30 -18.85 2.36
N ARG A 286 6.08 -19.26 2.01
CA ARG A 286 5.18 -18.53 1.11
C ARG A 286 4.35 -17.54 1.90
N MET A 287 4.29 -16.31 1.41
CA MET A 287 3.43 -15.29 1.96
C MET A 287 2.03 -15.38 1.34
N VAL A 288 1.01 -15.53 2.16
CA VAL A 288 -0.39 -15.66 1.73
C VAL A 288 -1.28 -14.71 2.52
N GLN A 289 -2.47 -14.42 1.98
CA GLN A 289 -3.46 -13.62 2.71
C GLN A 289 -4.18 -14.47 3.77
N ALA A 290 -4.46 -13.91 4.94
CA ALA A 290 -5.15 -14.60 6.02
C ALA A 290 -6.49 -15.24 5.59
N GLN A 291 -7.25 -14.62 4.68
CA GLN A 291 -8.52 -15.14 4.17
C GLN A 291 -8.41 -16.40 3.32
N THR A 292 -7.20 -16.71 2.84
CA THR A 292 -6.95 -17.92 2.05
C THR A 292 -6.60 -19.12 2.91
N LEU A 293 -6.29 -18.90 4.20
CA LEU A 293 -5.94 -19.94 5.15
C LEU A 293 -7.12 -20.87 5.44
N LYS A 294 -6.81 -22.15 5.57
CA LYS A 294 -7.76 -23.22 5.87
C LYS A 294 -7.22 -24.10 6.98
N VAL A 295 -8.13 -24.82 7.64
CA VAL A 295 -7.76 -25.89 8.58
C VAL A 295 -6.90 -26.91 7.85
N GLY A 296 -5.78 -27.29 8.46
CA GLY A 296 -4.78 -28.18 7.87
C GLY A 296 -3.61 -27.48 7.18
N ASP A 297 -3.72 -26.19 6.85
CA ASP A 297 -2.55 -25.40 6.45
C ASP A 297 -1.62 -25.23 7.67
N GLU A 298 -0.34 -24.94 7.45
CA GLU A 298 0.66 -24.76 8.51
C GLU A 298 1.26 -23.35 8.47
N LEU A 299 1.22 -22.66 9.61
CA LEU A 299 1.86 -21.36 9.76
C LEU A 299 3.30 -21.53 10.23
N LEU A 300 4.19 -20.64 9.79
CA LEU A 300 5.57 -20.63 10.24
C LEU A 300 5.71 -19.80 11.53
N ARG A 301 6.19 -20.44 12.59
CA ARG A 301 6.47 -19.77 13.87
C ARG A 301 7.78 -19.00 13.81
N GLN A 302 7.97 -18.10 14.76
CA GLN A 302 9.20 -17.30 14.91
C GLN A 302 10.48 -18.14 15.11
N ASP A 303 10.34 -19.38 15.56
CA ASP A 303 11.44 -20.34 15.74
C ASP A 303 11.68 -21.24 14.52
N GLY A 304 10.91 -21.04 13.44
CA GLY A 304 11.01 -21.79 12.19
C GLY A 304 10.23 -23.09 12.17
N THR A 305 9.55 -23.43 13.27
CA THR A 305 8.73 -24.64 13.29
C THR A 305 7.36 -24.38 12.66
N PRO A 306 6.84 -25.32 11.85
CA PRO A 306 5.47 -25.25 11.34
C PRO A 306 4.47 -25.56 12.45
N ASP A 307 3.29 -24.93 12.38
CA ASP A 307 2.19 -25.18 13.32
C ASP A 307 0.86 -25.25 12.58
N ALA A 308 0.22 -26.41 12.65
CA ALA A 308 -0.98 -26.71 11.90
C ALA A 308 -2.17 -25.90 12.40
N ILE A 309 -2.91 -25.30 11.47
CA ILE A 309 -4.14 -24.59 11.75
C ILE A 309 -5.25 -25.59 12.08
N VAL A 310 -5.84 -25.46 13.27
CA VAL A 310 -6.95 -26.30 13.73
C VAL A 310 -8.30 -25.59 13.71
N SER A 311 -8.29 -24.25 13.69
CA SER A 311 -9.51 -23.44 13.53
C SER A 311 -9.21 -22.15 12.76
N VAL A 312 -10.15 -21.75 11.91
CA VAL A 312 -10.19 -20.44 11.25
C VAL A 312 -11.60 -19.88 11.41
N GLU A 313 -11.75 -18.90 12.29
CA GLU A 313 -13.03 -18.27 12.58
C GLU A 313 -13.08 -16.86 11.97
N ARG A 314 -14.12 -16.57 11.20
CA ARG A 314 -14.37 -15.24 10.66
C ARG A 314 -15.21 -14.44 11.66
N GLY A 315 -14.67 -13.32 12.12
CA GLY A 315 -15.35 -12.36 12.98
C GLY A 315 -15.38 -10.95 12.37
N THR A 316 -15.98 -10.02 13.11
CA THR A 316 -15.95 -8.60 12.80
C THR A 316 -15.35 -7.82 13.97
N HIS A 317 -14.62 -6.76 13.66
CA HIS A 317 -14.12 -5.79 14.63
C HIS A 317 -14.58 -4.40 14.23
N ALA A 318 -15.36 -3.76 15.10
CA ALA A 318 -15.73 -2.36 14.95
C ALA A 318 -14.75 -1.50 15.75
N GLY A 319 -13.96 -0.69 15.06
CA GLY A 319 -12.92 0.11 15.69
C GLY A 319 -11.83 0.51 14.71
N LYS A 320 -10.70 0.92 15.25
CA LYS A 320 -9.51 1.24 14.46
C LYS A 320 -8.62 0.03 14.35
N VAL A 321 -8.01 -0.12 13.20
CA VAL A 321 -6.91 -1.06 12.98
C VAL A 321 -5.60 -0.33 12.77
N TYR A 322 -4.50 -1.01 13.06
CA TYR A 322 -3.15 -0.47 13.14
C TYR A 322 -2.22 -1.24 12.21
N ASN A 323 -1.07 -0.68 11.86
CA ASN A 323 0.03 -1.43 11.30
C ASN A 323 1.34 -0.71 11.62
N LEU A 324 2.46 -1.33 11.32
CA LEU A 324 3.75 -0.69 11.41
C LEU A 324 4.63 -1.06 10.23
N LYS A 325 5.59 -0.20 9.96
CA LYS A 325 6.54 -0.34 8.87
C LYS A 325 7.96 -0.32 9.46
N PRO A 326 8.76 -1.37 9.26
CA PRO A 326 10.19 -1.33 9.54
C PRO A 326 10.93 -0.32 8.65
N GLU A 327 12.05 0.20 9.13
CA GLU A 327 12.97 1.04 8.34
C GLU A 327 13.67 0.24 7.22
N ALA A 328 13.82 -1.07 7.42
CA ALA A 328 14.46 -1.95 6.46
C ALA A 328 13.69 -2.00 5.12
N ARG A 329 14.44 -2.07 4.02
CA ARG A 329 13.89 -2.00 2.65
C ARG A 329 13.98 -3.31 1.88
N ASP A 330 14.75 -4.28 2.36
CA ASP A 330 14.73 -5.63 1.83
C ASP A 330 13.45 -6.37 2.27
N GLN A 331 13.04 -7.35 1.49
CA GLN A 331 11.76 -8.04 1.70
C GLN A 331 11.75 -8.86 2.97
N VAL A 332 12.82 -9.62 3.24
CA VAL A 332 12.88 -10.53 4.39
C VAL A 332 12.79 -9.75 5.71
N SER A 333 13.49 -8.62 5.81
CA SER A 333 13.43 -7.75 6.99
C SER A 333 12.10 -7.01 7.17
N ASN A 334 11.15 -7.18 6.26
CA ASN A 334 9.78 -6.73 6.40
C ASN A 334 8.82 -7.82 6.92
N ILE A 335 9.35 -8.99 7.30
CA ILE A 335 8.62 -10.03 8.02
C ILE A 335 8.79 -9.78 9.53
N LEU A 336 7.66 -9.59 10.20
CA LEU A 336 7.52 -9.32 11.63
C LEU A 336 7.13 -10.60 12.38
N VAL A 337 7.21 -10.57 13.71
CA VAL A 337 6.60 -11.59 14.56
C VAL A 337 5.36 -11.02 15.24
N ALA A 338 4.20 -11.66 15.06
CA ALA A 338 2.95 -11.34 15.74
C ALA A 338 2.38 -12.59 16.41
N GLN A 339 2.19 -12.54 17.73
CA GLN A 339 1.75 -13.69 18.56
C GLN A 339 2.54 -14.98 18.29
N GLY A 340 3.86 -14.86 18.13
CA GLY A 340 4.76 -15.98 17.83
C GLY A 340 4.76 -16.49 16.38
N PHE A 341 3.99 -15.91 15.46
CA PHE A 341 3.94 -16.27 14.04
C PHE A 341 4.58 -15.21 13.15
N LEU A 342 5.11 -15.64 12.00
CA LEU A 342 5.67 -14.74 11.00
C LEU A 342 4.60 -14.11 10.12
N VAL A 343 4.57 -12.79 10.08
CA VAL A 343 3.59 -11.98 9.32
C VAL A 343 4.27 -10.86 8.55
N GLY A 344 3.68 -10.41 7.45
CA GLY A 344 4.20 -9.29 6.67
C GLY A 344 3.86 -7.93 7.30
N SER A 345 4.83 -7.01 7.29
CA SER A 345 4.63 -5.62 7.73
C SER A 345 3.65 -4.85 6.84
N ALA A 346 3.41 -3.58 7.16
CA ALA A 346 2.71 -2.65 6.28
C ALA A 346 3.33 -2.58 4.87
N ARG A 347 4.61 -2.92 4.69
CA ARG A 347 5.29 -2.87 3.39
C ARG A 347 4.82 -3.97 2.42
N PHE A 348 4.71 -5.21 2.90
CA PHE A 348 4.13 -6.31 2.12
C PHE A 348 2.68 -6.07 1.75
N GLN A 349 1.99 -5.26 2.57
CA GLN A 349 0.61 -4.90 2.33
C GLN A 349 0.49 -3.77 1.31
N ASN A 350 1.35 -2.76 1.38
CA ASN A 350 1.15 -1.52 0.62
C ASN A 350 2.03 -1.40 -0.63
N ASP A 351 3.30 -1.82 -0.53
CA ASP A 351 4.32 -1.56 -1.56
C ASP A 351 4.67 -2.84 -2.34
N ASP A 352 4.68 -3.96 -1.63
CA ASP A 352 5.22 -5.25 -2.10
C ASP A 352 4.08 -6.28 -2.33
N VAL A 353 2.87 -5.83 -2.68
CA VAL A 353 1.69 -6.70 -2.94
C VAL A 353 1.98 -7.74 -4.02
N GLU A 354 2.85 -7.44 -4.98
CA GLU A 354 3.24 -8.38 -6.03
C GLU A 354 3.95 -9.65 -5.52
N TYR A 355 4.43 -9.62 -4.27
CA TYR A 355 5.06 -10.74 -3.58
C TYR A 355 4.08 -11.59 -2.78
N MET A 356 2.82 -11.15 -2.67
CA MET A 356 1.74 -12.01 -2.18
C MET A 356 1.64 -13.25 -3.06
N ASN A 357 1.39 -14.39 -2.42
CA ASN A 357 1.35 -15.70 -3.06
C ASN A 357 2.68 -16.17 -3.66
N ARG A 358 3.83 -15.54 -3.33
CA ARG A 358 5.18 -16.00 -3.70
C ARG A 358 5.93 -16.58 -2.50
N ILE A 359 6.93 -17.41 -2.80
CA ILE A 359 7.92 -17.89 -1.82
C ILE A 359 8.88 -16.73 -1.53
N ILE A 360 8.96 -16.33 -0.26
CA ILE A 360 9.83 -15.25 0.21
C ILE A 360 11.03 -15.81 0.96
N LEU A 361 10.83 -16.93 1.67
CA LEU A 361 11.89 -17.66 2.34
C LEU A 361 12.17 -18.94 1.57
N PHE A 362 13.40 -19.07 1.09
CA PHE A 362 13.87 -20.27 0.41
C PHE A 362 14.62 -21.17 1.39
N HIS A 363 14.76 -22.44 1.05
CA HIS A 363 15.76 -23.29 1.70
C HIS A 363 17.16 -22.77 1.35
N ALA A 364 18.09 -22.92 2.29
CA ALA A 364 19.48 -22.59 2.03
C ALA A 364 20.01 -23.48 0.90
N ILE A 365 20.75 -22.90 -0.06
CA ILE A 365 21.45 -23.69 -1.06
C ILE A 365 22.55 -24.45 -0.31
N PRO A 366 22.57 -25.80 -0.33
CA PRO A 366 23.62 -26.56 0.32
C PRO A 366 24.98 -26.14 -0.22
N ALA A 367 25.99 -26.08 0.65
CA ALA A 367 27.33 -25.63 0.26
C ALA A 367 27.90 -26.49 -0.89
N GLU A 368 27.49 -27.76 -0.97
CA GLU A 368 27.89 -28.72 -2.00
C GLU A 368 27.28 -28.45 -3.38
N ALA A 369 26.24 -27.61 -3.46
CA ALA A 369 25.56 -27.23 -4.70
C ALA A 369 26.08 -25.93 -5.31
N LEU A 370 26.94 -25.19 -4.60
CA LEU A 370 27.61 -24.00 -5.10
C LEU A 370 28.91 -24.41 -5.82
N PRO A 371 29.19 -23.89 -7.04
CA PRO A 371 30.47 -24.14 -7.70
C PRO A 371 31.63 -23.51 -6.92
N ASP A 372 32.73 -24.25 -6.80
CA ASP A 372 33.98 -23.82 -6.14
C ASP A 372 34.54 -22.48 -6.70
#